data_AF-A0A5K7XNP1-F1
#
_entry.id   AF-A0A5K7XNP1-F1
#
_cell.length_a   1.000
_cell.length_b   1.000
_cell.length_c   1.000
_cell.angle_alpha   90.00
_cell.angle_beta   90.00
_cell.angle_gamma   90.00
#
_symmetry.space_group_name_H-M   'P 1'
#
loop_
_entity.id
_entity.type
_entity.pdbx_description
1 polymer ?
#
loop_
_entity_poly.entity_id
_entity_poly.type
_entity_poly.pdbx_seq_one_letter_code
_entity_poly.pdbx_strand_id
1 'polypeptide(L)'
;MRLTTRDLFVAITFAAVIAWCASKVGYASPEFWLSAAVAFMLAAAFVRWTAAERRQTAAISVALPFIGFFTLCIGAIATLVAAVFLVVAAIMLAFRPPSSFSARVRIAMLCVSVTFIYAYIYGNSNVRRILAARQAFPFQSVEDRLSYEVPRATANTPPLSDASILSTLNGDEQEYESNGWRAHQLRLIHSVKYEQFMRAAGFGPVRMIRPRTETLVRVPLRDIGFDDAEFTDDEFTPNWRAGGRGLATGAVQSAHEVSRRDFLDAEGFGYVQTPRTAVAGFVEHAFHQNPLAGDKLLSKWRLQRLELVSLLKFETPRVYVLDHLPRMDQLNSNDIPTRASDEFESDSLAKLQANADVIVSHDGNEYRMLGSLRAAKQCLDCHNVQRGELLGAFSYRLTLADEKSEEAPLAVSDTQP
;
A
#
# COMPACT_ATOMS: atom_id res chain seq x y z
N MET A 1 53.96 -4.86 26.74
CA MET A 1 53.26 -3.60 26.46
C MET A 1 52.58 -3.15 27.76
N ARG A 2 52.90 -1.98 28.32
CA ARG A 2 52.23 -1.48 29.54
C ARG A 2 50.92 -0.80 29.13
N LEU A 3 49.78 -1.35 29.54
CA LEU A 3 48.47 -0.72 29.36
C LEU A 3 48.41 0.52 30.24
N THR A 4 48.12 1.68 29.65
CA THR A 4 47.90 2.91 30.43
C THR A 4 46.45 2.99 30.89
N THR A 5 46.17 3.78 31.92
CA THR A 5 44.79 4.08 32.36
C THR A 5 43.93 4.66 31.24
N ARG A 6 44.55 5.43 30.32
CA ARG A 6 43.88 5.96 29.13
C ARG A 6 43.46 4.86 28.15
N ASP A 7 44.30 3.83 27.97
CA ASP A 7 43.98 2.71 27.08
C ASP A 7 42.82 1.88 27.64
N LEU A 8 42.80 1.66 28.96
CA LEU A 8 41.71 0.99 29.65
C LEU A 8 40.39 1.76 29.50
N PHE A 9 40.41 3.08 29.68
CA PHE A 9 39.22 3.92 29.53
C PHE A 9 38.63 3.85 28.11
N VAL A 10 39.48 3.88 27.06
CA VAL A 10 39.00 3.75 25.68
C VAL A 10 38.41 2.37 25.41
N ALA A 11 39.05 1.30 25.89
CA ALA A 11 38.53 -0.06 25.73
C ALA A 11 37.17 -0.24 26.43
N ILE A 12 37.02 0.29 27.65
CA ILE A 12 35.76 0.27 28.39
C ILE A 12 34.68 1.07 27.66
N THR A 13 35.00 2.29 27.21
CA THR A 13 34.06 3.14 26.47
C THR A 13 33.59 2.45 25.18
N PHE A 14 34.53 1.85 24.46
CA PHE A 14 34.23 1.09 23.25
C PHE A 14 33.31 -0.11 23.55
N ALA A 15 33.64 -0.92 24.55
CA ALA A 15 32.79 -2.05 24.96
C ALA A 15 31.39 -1.59 25.40
N ALA A 16 31.31 -0.47 26.13
CA ALA A 16 30.04 0.13 26.54
C ALA A 16 29.20 0.59 25.35
N VAL A 17 29.81 1.19 24.31
CA VAL A 17 29.10 1.57 23.07
C VAL A 17 28.56 0.34 22.34
N ILE A 18 29.38 -0.69 22.15
CA ILE A 18 28.95 -1.93 21.48
C ILE A 18 27.83 -2.61 22.27
N ALA A 19 27.98 -2.72 23.59
CA ALA A 19 26.95 -3.27 24.47
C ALA A 19 25.65 -2.45 24.43
N TRP A 20 25.75 -1.12 24.43
CA TRP A 20 24.59 -0.24 24.30
C TRP A 20 23.88 -0.44 22.95
N CYS A 21 24.61 -0.46 21.84
CA CYS A 21 24.04 -0.73 20.52
C CYS A 21 23.37 -2.12 20.47
N ALA A 22 24.04 -3.16 21.01
CA ALA A 22 23.49 -4.51 21.09
C ALA A 22 22.19 -4.55 21.91
N SER A 23 22.13 -3.81 23.03
CA SER A 23 20.92 -3.73 23.86
C SER A 23 19.72 -3.12 23.13
N LYS A 24 19.96 -2.25 22.15
CA LYS A 24 18.90 -1.58 21.38
C LYS A 24 18.45 -2.37 20.16
N VAL A 25 19.37 -3.06 19.50
CA VAL A 25 19.08 -3.90 18.33
C VAL A 25 18.54 -5.27 18.75
N GLY A 26 18.92 -5.72 19.95
CA GLY A 26 18.65 -7.06 20.46
C GLY A 26 19.93 -7.88 20.43
N TYR A 27 20.37 -8.34 21.61
CA TYR A 27 21.57 -9.19 21.76
C TYR A 27 21.49 -10.50 20.96
N ALA A 28 20.29 -10.93 20.58
CA ALA A 28 20.07 -12.14 19.81
C ALA A 28 20.19 -11.95 18.28
N SER A 29 20.42 -10.73 17.77
CA SER A 29 20.56 -10.50 16.31
C SER A 29 21.92 -11.04 15.81
N PRO A 30 21.94 -12.14 15.03
CA PRO A 30 23.19 -12.66 14.47
C PRO A 30 23.82 -11.67 13.47
N GLU A 31 22.99 -10.86 12.80
CA GLU A 31 23.45 -9.86 11.84
C GLU A 31 24.27 -8.77 12.53
N PHE A 32 23.82 -8.27 13.68
CA PHE A 32 24.57 -7.30 14.47
C PHE A 32 25.97 -7.83 14.81
N TRP A 33 26.04 -9.06 15.35
CA TRP A 33 27.31 -9.66 15.74
C TRP A 33 28.22 -9.95 14.56
N LEU A 34 27.67 -10.36 13.41
CA LEU A 34 28.43 -10.53 12.18
C LEU A 34 29.03 -9.18 11.71
N SER A 35 28.24 -8.11 11.69
CA SER A 35 28.72 -6.77 11.37
C SER A 35 29.81 -6.30 12.33
N ALA A 36 29.63 -6.55 13.64
CA ALA A 36 30.62 -6.22 14.65
C ALA A 36 31.93 -6.98 14.40
N ALA A 37 31.85 -8.31 14.21
CA ALA A 37 33.01 -9.14 13.91
C ALA A 37 33.78 -8.66 12.67
N VAL A 38 33.08 -8.32 11.59
CA VAL A 38 33.70 -7.77 10.38
C VAL A 38 34.36 -6.42 10.64
N ALA A 39 33.69 -5.50 11.33
CA ALA A 39 34.26 -4.21 11.70
C ALA A 39 35.52 -4.36 12.58
N PHE A 40 35.52 -5.33 13.51
CA PHE A 40 36.69 -5.68 14.31
C PHE A 40 37.84 -6.23 13.47
N MET A 41 37.57 -7.12 12.53
CA MET A 41 38.58 -7.65 11.62
C MET A 41 39.20 -6.52 10.77
N LEU A 42 38.38 -5.60 10.26
CA LEU A 42 38.86 -4.42 9.53
C LEU A 42 39.73 -3.51 10.41
N ALA A 43 39.31 -3.24 11.65
CA ALA A 43 40.07 -2.46 12.60
C ALA A 43 41.42 -3.12 12.97
N ALA A 44 41.43 -4.44 13.19
CA ALA A 44 42.65 -5.19 13.47
C ALA A 44 43.61 -5.18 12.27
N ALA A 45 43.09 -5.37 11.05
CA ALA A 45 43.87 -5.26 9.83
C ALA A 45 44.47 -3.86 9.66
N PHE A 46 43.69 -2.80 9.90
CA PHE A 46 44.16 -1.40 9.89
C PHE A 46 45.31 -1.16 10.89
N VAL A 47 45.17 -1.62 12.13
CA VAL A 47 46.20 -1.44 13.17
C VAL A 47 47.48 -2.17 12.78
N ARG A 48 47.38 -3.43 12.34
CA ARG A 48 48.54 -4.23 11.91
C ARG A 48 49.21 -3.62 10.68
N TRP A 49 48.43 -3.13 9.74
CA TRP A 49 48.95 -2.55 8.50
C TRP A 49 49.75 -1.29 8.78
N THR A 50 49.13 -0.32 9.47
CA THR A 50 49.76 0.97 9.72
C THR A 50 51.06 0.79 10.51
N ALA A 51 51.16 -0.24 11.35
CA ALA A 51 52.36 -0.61 12.12
C ALA A 51 53.57 -1.02 11.29
N ALA A 52 53.41 -1.43 10.03
CA ALA A 52 54.53 -1.82 9.17
C ALA A 52 55.23 -0.58 8.56
N GLU A 53 56.35 -0.17 9.16
CA GLU A 53 57.11 1.08 8.89
C GLU A 53 57.49 1.36 7.42
N ARG A 54 57.55 0.36 6.54
CA ARG A 54 58.05 0.51 5.14
C ARG A 54 56.95 0.61 4.06
N ARG A 55 55.67 0.74 4.41
CA ARG A 55 54.55 0.54 3.45
C ARG A 55 53.38 1.51 3.61
N GLN A 56 53.63 2.80 3.85
CA GLN A 56 52.56 3.82 3.89
C GLN A 56 51.81 3.96 2.55
N THR A 57 52.49 3.86 1.40
CA THR A 57 51.85 3.88 0.08
C THR A 57 51.05 2.60 -0.22
N ALA A 58 51.53 1.44 0.24
CA ALA A 58 50.81 0.18 0.05
C ALA A 58 49.53 0.08 0.92
N ALA A 59 49.41 0.87 1.98
CA ALA A 59 48.20 0.93 2.81
C ALA A 59 46.96 1.40 2.04
N ILE A 60 47.16 2.32 1.10
CA ILE A 60 46.08 2.82 0.24
C ILE A 60 45.67 1.74 -0.78
N SER A 61 46.64 0.99 -1.32
CA SER A 61 46.44 0.01 -2.38
C SER A 61 45.62 -1.22 -1.97
N VAL A 62 45.66 -1.60 -0.68
CA VAL A 62 44.95 -2.80 -0.19
C VAL A 62 43.68 -2.48 0.57
N ALA A 63 43.54 -1.26 1.10
CA ALA A 63 42.26 -0.83 1.65
C ALA A 63 41.16 -0.82 0.57
N LEU A 64 41.47 -0.38 -0.67
CA LEU A 64 40.50 -0.32 -1.76
C LEU A 64 39.79 -1.67 -2.09
N PRO A 65 40.52 -2.78 -2.38
CA PRO A 65 39.89 -4.05 -2.71
C PRO A 65 39.15 -4.67 -1.52
N PHE A 66 39.63 -4.46 -0.29
CA PHE A 66 38.96 -4.96 0.91
C PHE A 66 37.63 -4.22 1.17
N ILE A 67 37.58 -2.93 0.89
CA ILE A 67 36.35 -2.14 0.98
C ILE A 67 35.37 -2.61 -0.07
N GLY A 68 35.80 -2.66 -1.34
CA GLY A 68 34.96 -3.13 -2.44
C GLY A 68 34.35 -4.50 -2.15
N PHE A 69 35.18 -5.48 -1.76
CA PHE A 69 34.73 -6.85 -1.50
C PHE A 69 33.76 -6.95 -0.32
N PHE A 70 34.10 -6.38 0.85
CA PHE A 70 33.26 -6.51 2.03
C PHE A 70 31.99 -5.65 1.96
N THR A 71 32.03 -4.49 1.31
CA THR A 71 30.84 -3.64 1.19
C THR A 71 29.85 -4.17 0.16
N LEU A 72 30.33 -4.79 -0.92
CA LEU A 72 29.45 -5.42 -1.92
C LEU A 72 28.85 -6.74 -1.41
N CYS A 73 29.64 -7.59 -0.76
CA CYS A 73 29.15 -8.89 -0.30
C CYS A 73 28.20 -8.79 0.90
N ILE A 74 28.49 -7.89 1.86
CA ILE A 74 27.74 -7.82 3.12
C ILE A 74 26.62 -6.79 3.03
N GLY A 75 26.76 -5.75 2.18
CA GLY A 75 25.77 -4.69 1.98
C GLY A 75 25.33 -4.00 3.26
N ALA A 76 26.19 -4.03 4.29
CA ALA A 76 25.90 -3.38 5.55
C ALA A 76 26.43 -1.94 5.53
N ILE A 77 25.55 -0.94 5.73
CA ILE A 77 25.96 0.47 5.79
C ILE A 77 27.00 0.67 6.90
N ALA A 78 26.83 0.00 8.03
CA ALA A 78 27.78 0.09 9.14
C ALA A 78 29.18 -0.37 8.71
N THR A 79 29.33 -1.49 8.00
CA THR A 79 30.67 -1.91 7.55
C THR A 79 31.25 -0.96 6.52
N LEU A 80 30.43 -0.40 5.62
CA LEU A 80 30.85 0.61 4.63
C LEU A 80 31.34 1.90 5.31
N VAL A 81 30.56 2.45 6.25
CA VAL A 81 30.92 3.67 6.98
C VAL A 81 32.19 3.45 7.81
N ALA A 82 32.35 2.28 8.44
CA ALA A 82 33.53 1.94 9.21
C ALA A 82 34.77 1.84 8.31
N ALA A 83 34.62 1.18 7.16
CA ALA A 83 35.64 1.12 6.12
C ALA A 83 36.09 2.52 5.66
N VAL A 84 35.15 3.41 5.35
CA VAL A 84 35.43 4.78 4.93
C VAL A 84 36.19 5.54 6.03
N PHE A 85 35.73 5.47 7.28
CA PHE A 85 36.43 6.11 8.40
C PHE A 85 37.85 5.57 8.61
N LEU A 86 38.05 4.25 8.48
CA LEU A 86 39.36 3.64 8.60
C LEU A 86 40.30 4.04 7.45
N VAL A 87 39.79 4.23 6.23
CA VAL A 87 40.59 4.77 5.10
C VAL A 87 41.00 6.20 5.36
N VAL A 88 40.05 7.06 5.74
CA VAL A 88 40.34 8.46 6.05
C VAL A 88 41.39 8.53 7.16
N ALA A 89 41.23 7.73 8.22
CA ALA A 89 42.23 7.61 9.27
C ALA A 89 43.59 7.13 8.73
N ALA A 90 43.63 6.14 7.84
CA ALA A 90 44.87 5.63 7.26
C ALA A 90 45.61 6.72 6.46
N ILE A 91 44.88 7.48 5.65
CA ILE A 91 45.40 8.61 4.88
C ILE A 91 45.96 9.68 5.84
N MET A 92 45.21 10.05 6.87
CA MET A 92 45.69 11.01 7.88
C MET A 92 46.96 10.53 8.59
N LEU A 93 47.04 9.24 8.93
CA LEU A 93 48.23 8.66 9.54
C LEU A 93 49.41 8.50 8.58
N ALA A 94 49.17 8.43 7.27
CA ALA A 94 50.24 8.45 6.28
C ALA A 94 50.95 9.82 6.28
N PHE A 95 50.18 10.91 6.42
CA PHE A 95 50.75 12.26 6.53
C PHE A 95 51.31 12.57 7.92
N ARG A 96 50.76 11.97 8.97
CA ARG A 96 51.18 12.17 10.37
C ARG A 96 51.21 10.84 11.13
N PRO A 97 52.28 10.04 10.99
CA PRO A 97 52.34 8.72 11.61
C PRO A 97 52.29 8.85 13.13
N PRO A 98 51.39 8.09 13.80
CA PRO A 98 51.31 8.16 15.23
C PRO A 98 52.51 7.42 15.83
N SER A 99 53.13 8.04 16.83
CA SER A 99 54.34 7.53 17.47
C SER A 99 54.14 6.23 18.24
N SER A 100 52.90 5.83 18.53
CA SER A 100 52.59 4.65 19.34
C SER A 100 51.52 3.76 18.71
N PHE A 101 51.63 2.46 18.97
CA PHE A 101 50.61 1.47 18.62
C PHE A 101 49.27 1.75 19.31
N SER A 102 49.29 2.20 20.57
CA SER A 102 48.07 2.52 21.33
C SER A 102 47.26 3.66 20.72
N ALA A 103 47.91 4.66 20.11
CA ALA A 103 47.19 5.70 19.36
C ALA A 103 46.39 5.13 18.17
N ARG A 104 46.95 4.14 17.46
CA ARG A 104 46.29 3.50 16.30
C ARG A 104 45.07 2.68 16.73
N VAL A 105 45.21 1.91 17.82
CA VAL A 105 44.09 1.16 18.42
C VAL A 105 42.95 2.09 18.83
N ARG A 106 43.28 3.21 19.49
CA ARG A 106 42.27 4.20 19.91
C ARG A 106 41.54 4.82 18.72
N ILE A 107 42.26 5.16 17.65
CA ILE A 107 41.66 5.66 16.40
C ILE A 107 40.72 4.61 15.80
N ALA A 108 41.16 3.36 15.68
CA ALA A 108 40.35 2.28 15.11
C ALA A 108 39.07 2.03 15.94
N MET A 109 39.18 1.98 17.27
CA MET A 109 38.04 1.86 18.17
C MET A 109 37.07 3.04 18.02
N LEU A 110 37.58 4.28 17.91
CA LEU A 110 36.75 5.46 17.69
C LEU A 110 35.97 5.35 16.36
N CYS A 111 36.64 4.98 15.26
CA CYS A 111 35.99 4.80 13.96
C CYS A 111 34.86 3.77 14.02
N VAL A 112 35.11 2.61 14.66
CA VAL A 112 34.10 1.57 14.81
C VAL A 112 32.95 2.06 15.70
N SER A 113 33.22 2.67 16.85
CA SER A 113 32.19 3.22 17.74
C SER A 113 31.28 4.24 17.05
N VAL A 114 31.88 5.24 16.37
CA VAL A 114 31.12 6.27 15.63
C VAL A 114 30.22 5.63 14.58
N THR A 115 30.71 4.58 13.93
CA THR A 115 29.93 3.87 12.92
C THR A 115 28.72 3.14 13.50
N PHE A 116 28.89 2.42 14.61
CA PHE A 116 27.78 1.74 15.27
C PHE A 116 26.75 2.73 15.84
N ILE A 117 27.21 3.87 16.38
CA ILE A 117 26.33 4.95 16.81
C ILE A 117 25.53 5.50 15.62
N TYR A 118 26.19 5.80 14.49
CA TYR A 118 25.53 6.29 13.28
C TYR A 118 24.51 5.28 12.73
N ALA A 119 24.89 4.00 12.63
CA ALA A 119 24.01 2.94 12.17
C ALA A 119 22.79 2.77 13.09
N TYR A 120 22.98 2.91 14.41
CA TYR A 120 21.87 2.90 15.37
C TYR A 120 20.95 4.11 15.20
N ILE A 121 21.47 5.34 15.13
CA ILE A 121 20.66 6.55 14.94
C ILE A 121 19.81 6.42 13.69
N TYR A 122 20.41 5.91 12.61
CA TYR A 122 19.75 5.68 11.35
C TYR A 122 18.69 4.56 11.40
N GLY A 123 18.99 3.41 12.02
CA GLY A 123 18.02 2.34 12.21
C GLY A 123 16.83 2.80 13.06
N ASN A 124 17.11 3.51 14.15
CA ASN A 124 16.10 4.03 15.06
C ASN A 124 15.19 5.09 14.42
N SER A 125 15.72 5.95 13.55
CA SER A 125 14.88 6.91 12.82
C SER A 125 13.89 6.21 11.89
N ASN A 126 14.32 5.13 11.22
CA ASN A 126 13.42 4.32 10.40
C ASN A 126 12.39 3.57 11.25
N VAL A 127 12.77 3.01 12.39
CA VAL A 127 11.82 2.38 13.33
C VAL A 127 10.77 3.39 13.78
N ARG A 128 11.17 4.61 14.15
CA ARG A 128 10.22 5.69 14.49
C ARG A 128 9.27 6.02 13.35
N ARG A 129 9.75 6.06 12.10
CA ARG A 129 8.90 6.25 10.91
C ARG A 129 7.89 5.12 10.72
N ILE A 130 8.31 3.86 10.91
CA ILE A 130 7.40 2.71 10.82
C ILE A 130 6.35 2.77 11.94
N LEU A 131 6.74 3.12 13.17
CA LEU A 131 5.82 3.28 14.28
C LEU A 131 4.81 4.42 14.01
N ALA A 132 5.28 5.55 13.49
CA ALA A 132 4.40 6.64 13.07
C ALA A 132 3.45 6.19 11.94
N ALA A 133 3.93 5.41 10.98
CA ALA A 133 3.10 4.85 9.91
C ALA A 133 2.05 3.85 10.44
N ARG A 134 2.39 3.00 11.42
CA ARG A 134 1.43 2.11 12.09
C ARG A 134 0.37 2.89 12.85
N GLN A 135 0.76 4.01 13.46
CA GLN A 135 -0.18 4.89 14.14
C GLN A 135 -1.11 5.62 13.16
N ALA A 136 -0.60 6.01 11.99
CA ALA A 136 -1.40 6.64 10.94
C ALA A 136 -2.34 5.65 10.23
N PHE A 137 -1.93 4.39 10.12
CA PHE A 137 -2.69 3.31 9.47
C PHE A 137 -2.87 2.13 10.44
N PRO A 138 -3.58 2.31 11.56
CA PRO A 138 -3.77 1.25 12.53
C PRO A 138 -4.65 0.14 11.94
N PHE A 139 -4.54 -1.05 12.51
CA PHE A 139 -5.56 -2.07 12.30
C PHE A 139 -6.88 -1.62 12.96
N GLN A 140 -7.96 -1.67 12.19
CA GLN A 140 -9.32 -1.40 12.64
C GLN A 140 -10.16 -2.66 12.53
N SER A 141 -11.05 -2.88 13.49
CA SER A 141 -11.99 -4.00 13.40
C SER A 141 -13.02 -3.74 12.30
N VAL A 142 -13.36 -4.78 11.53
CA VAL A 142 -14.46 -4.76 10.56
C VAL A 142 -15.72 -5.45 11.09
N GLU A 143 -15.67 -6.03 12.29
CA GLU A 143 -16.76 -6.86 12.83
C GLU A 143 -18.07 -6.07 12.96
N ASP A 144 -18.04 -4.85 13.50
CA ASP A 144 -19.25 -4.02 13.64
C ASP A 144 -19.90 -3.72 12.29
N ARG A 145 -19.07 -3.54 11.25
CA ARG A 145 -19.52 -3.25 9.87
C ARG A 145 -20.13 -4.48 9.20
N LEU A 146 -19.73 -5.67 9.64
CA LEU A 146 -20.20 -6.95 9.11
C LEU A 146 -21.18 -7.63 10.07
N SER A 147 -21.68 -6.91 11.08
CA SER A 147 -22.58 -7.45 12.11
C SER A 147 -23.91 -7.95 11.54
N TYR A 148 -24.31 -7.48 10.36
CA TYR A 148 -25.48 -7.97 9.62
C TYR A 148 -25.21 -9.28 8.86
N GLU A 149 -23.95 -9.70 8.71
CA GLU A 149 -23.62 -10.96 8.05
C GLU A 149 -23.96 -12.13 8.96
N VAL A 150 -25.20 -12.60 8.85
CA VAL A 150 -25.54 -13.91 9.39
C VAL A 150 -24.83 -14.94 8.52
N PRO A 151 -24.08 -15.91 9.11
CA PRO A 151 -23.54 -17.03 8.35
C PRO A 151 -24.67 -17.68 7.58
N ARG A 152 -24.72 -17.43 6.27
CA ARG A 152 -25.66 -18.12 5.41
C ARG A 152 -25.22 -19.57 5.46
N ALA A 153 -26.10 -20.45 5.96
CA ALA A 153 -25.99 -21.86 5.63
C ALA A 153 -25.74 -21.90 4.13
N THR A 154 -24.67 -22.55 3.68
CA THR A 154 -24.25 -22.62 2.27
C THR A 154 -25.41 -23.21 1.46
N ALA A 155 -26.35 -22.36 1.09
CA ALA A 155 -27.70 -22.76 0.74
C ALA A 155 -27.69 -23.08 -0.73
N ASN A 156 -27.18 -24.26 -1.09
CA ASN A 156 -27.25 -24.85 -2.44
C ASN A 156 -27.13 -23.84 -3.59
N THR A 157 -26.30 -22.80 -3.47
CA THR A 157 -26.09 -21.86 -4.55
C THR A 157 -25.46 -22.66 -5.68
N PRO A 158 -26.09 -22.73 -6.86
CA PRO A 158 -25.53 -23.46 -7.97
C PRO A 158 -24.11 -22.95 -8.22
N PRO A 159 -23.14 -23.84 -8.48
CA PRO A 159 -21.80 -23.41 -8.80
C PRO A 159 -21.87 -22.47 -10.00
N LEU A 160 -21.14 -21.36 -9.92
CA LEU A 160 -21.12 -20.35 -10.95
C LEU A 160 -20.52 -20.96 -12.24
N SER A 161 -21.37 -21.24 -13.23
CA SER A 161 -20.99 -21.97 -14.45
C SER A 161 -20.84 -21.09 -15.69
N ASP A 162 -21.24 -19.82 -15.61
CA ASP A 162 -21.15 -18.90 -16.74
C ASP A 162 -19.69 -18.47 -16.98
N ALA A 163 -19.18 -18.80 -18.17
CA ALA A 163 -17.80 -18.53 -18.55
C ALA A 163 -17.47 -17.03 -18.63
N SER A 164 -18.45 -16.19 -19.00
CA SER A 164 -18.25 -14.73 -19.10
C SER A 164 -18.05 -14.13 -17.71
N ILE A 165 -18.88 -14.53 -16.73
CA ILE A 165 -18.75 -14.06 -15.34
C ILE A 165 -17.43 -14.56 -14.74
N LEU A 166 -17.06 -15.82 -14.98
CA LEU A 166 -15.79 -16.35 -14.50
C LEU A 166 -14.60 -15.59 -15.08
N SER A 167 -14.65 -15.23 -16.37
CA SER A 167 -13.62 -14.40 -17.02
C SER A 167 -13.52 -13.04 -16.35
N THR A 168 -14.66 -12.40 -16.08
CA THR A 168 -14.73 -11.10 -15.42
C THR A 168 -14.15 -11.15 -14.01
N LEU A 169 -14.55 -12.13 -13.19
CA LEU A 169 -14.00 -12.33 -11.84
C LEU A 169 -12.49 -12.61 -11.87
N ASN A 170 -12.01 -13.42 -12.83
CA ASN A 170 -10.57 -13.67 -12.98
C ASN A 170 -9.81 -12.39 -13.35
N GLY A 171 -10.40 -11.52 -14.18
CA GLY A 171 -9.84 -10.22 -14.52
C GLY A 171 -9.69 -9.33 -13.29
N ASP A 172 -10.74 -9.21 -12.48
CA ASP A 172 -10.72 -8.42 -11.25
C ASP A 172 -9.70 -8.97 -10.22
N GLU A 173 -9.57 -10.30 -10.12
CA GLU A 173 -8.59 -10.96 -9.27
C GLU A 173 -7.15 -10.70 -9.73
N GLN A 174 -6.90 -10.83 -11.04
CA GLN A 174 -5.58 -10.57 -11.61
C GLN A 174 -5.19 -9.10 -11.43
N GLU A 175 -6.14 -8.18 -11.61
CA GLU A 175 -5.93 -6.75 -11.39
C GLU A 175 -5.54 -6.48 -9.93
N TYR A 176 -6.28 -7.04 -8.96
CA TYR A 176 -5.96 -6.95 -7.54
C TYR A 176 -4.57 -7.51 -7.20
N GLU A 177 -4.23 -8.69 -7.74
CA GLU A 177 -2.91 -9.30 -7.55
C GLU A 177 -1.78 -8.44 -8.13
N SER A 178 -2.01 -7.76 -9.27
CA SER A 178 -1.02 -6.88 -9.90
C SER A 178 -0.90 -5.51 -9.24
N ASN A 179 -2.01 -4.94 -8.76
CA ASN A 179 -2.09 -3.60 -8.19
C ASN A 179 -1.96 -3.60 -6.66
N GLY A 180 -1.64 -4.75 -6.05
CA GLY A 180 -1.46 -4.95 -4.62
C GLY A 180 -0.27 -4.21 -3.98
N TRP A 181 0.30 -3.18 -4.62
CA TRP A 181 1.41 -2.41 -4.07
C TRP A 181 1.04 -1.74 -2.75
N ARG A 182 -0.14 -1.09 -2.67
CA ARG A 182 -0.61 -0.44 -1.44
C ARG A 182 -0.79 -1.45 -0.31
N ALA A 183 -1.49 -2.56 -0.58
CA ALA A 183 -1.66 -3.66 0.37
C ALA A 183 -0.31 -4.25 0.82
N HIS A 184 0.65 -4.40 -0.10
CA HIS A 184 2.01 -4.84 0.20
C HIS A 184 2.73 -3.86 1.13
N GLN A 185 2.65 -2.56 0.87
CA GLN A 185 3.27 -1.52 1.69
C GLN A 185 2.67 -1.50 3.11
N LEU A 186 1.35 -1.62 3.25
CA LEU A 186 0.65 -1.77 4.53
C LEU A 186 1.11 -3.04 5.27
N ARG A 187 1.23 -4.16 4.55
CA ARG A 187 1.78 -5.42 5.09
C ARG A 187 3.21 -5.26 5.58
N LEU A 188 4.07 -4.53 4.85
CA LEU A 188 5.45 -4.27 5.29
C LEU A 188 5.46 -3.43 6.58
N ILE A 189 4.65 -2.38 6.66
CA ILE A 189 4.54 -1.54 7.87
C ILE A 189 4.13 -2.39 9.08
N HIS A 190 3.17 -3.30 8.92
CA HIS A 190 2.64 -4.14 10.00
C HIS A 190 3.40 -5.46 10.22
N SER A 191 4.43 -5.74 9.42
CA SER A 191 5.22 -6.97 9.56
C SER A 191 6.25 -6.86 10.68
N VAL A 192 6.16 -7.79 11.65
CA VAL A 192 7.20 -7.95 12.70
C VAL A 192 8.56 -8.28 12.08
N LYS A 193 8.59 -9.09 11.01
CA LYS A 193 9.84 -9.44 10.31
C LYS A 193 10.47 -8.21 9.67
N TYR A 194 9.66 -7.33 9.09
CA TYR A 194 10.15 -6.07 8.52
C TYR A 194 10.78 -5.19 9.61
N GLU A 195 10.11 -5.04 10.75
CA GLU A 195 10.66 -4.30 11.89
C GLU A 195 11.96 -4.90 12.43
N GLN A 196 12.03 -6.22 12.61
CA GLN A 196 13.25 -6.90 13.04
C GLN A 196 14.41 -6.64 12.08
N PHE A 197 14.15 -6.76 10.77
CA PHE A 197 15.15 -6.50 9.75
C PHE A 197 15.56 -5.02 9.71
N MET A 198 14.64 -4.08 9.94
CA MET A 198 14.97 -2.65 10.04
C MET A 198 15.77 -2.31 11.30
N ARG A 199 15.60 -3.07 12.38
CA ARG A 199 16.40 -2.96 13.61
C ARG A 199 17.79 -3.55 13.46
N ALA A 200 17.99 -4.56 12.60
CA ALA A 200 19.28 -5.17 12.35
C ALA A 200 20.28 -4.12 11.81
N ALA A 201 21.12 -3.61 12.70
CA ALA A 201 22.04 -2.50 12.40
C ALA A 201 22.96 -2.87 11.22
N GLY A 202 22.90 -2.07 10.17
CA GLY A 202 23.74 -2.22 8.99
C GLY A 202 23.03 -2.88 7.81
N PHE A 203 22.19 -3.90 7.99
CA PHE A 203 21.70 -4.74 6.89
C PHE A 203 20.33 -4.34 6.32
N GLY A 204 19.55 -3.55 7.06
CA GLY A 204 18.13 -3.34 6.78
C GLY A 204 17.76 -2.36 5.65
N PRO A 205 18.03 -1.06 5.82
CA PRO A 205 17.22 -0.04 5.12
C PRO A 205 17.60 0.25 3.67
N VAL A 206 18.68 -0.35 3.15
CA VAL A 206 19.12 -0.20 1.74
C VAL A 206 18.64 -1.37 0.89
N ARG A 207 18.37 -2.52 1.52
CA ARG A 207 17.96 -3.75 0.82
C ARG A 207 16.45 -3.94 0.76
N MET A 208 15.71 -3.27 1.63
CA MET A 208 14.25 -3.28 1.57
C MET A 208 13.71 -1.98 0.99
N ILE A 209 12.68 -2.13 0.16
CA ILE A 209 11.89 -1.01 -0.29
C ILE A 209 11.27 -0.36 0.95
N ARG A 210 11.47 0.94 1.09
CA ARG A 210 10.92 1.70 2.21
C ARG A 210 9.45 1.97 1.95
N PRO A 211 8.57 1.70 2.94
CA PRO A 211 7.20 2.14 2.88
C PRO A 211 7.13 3.64 2.63
N ARG A 212 6.44 4.04 1.56
CA ARG A 212 6.13 5.45 1.29
C ARG A 212 4.75 5.72 1.87
N THR A 213 4.70 6.47 2.95
CA THR A 213 3.45 6.82 3.62
C THR A 213 2.56 7.69 2.73
N GLU A 214 3.18 8.46 1.84
CA GLU A 214 2.51 9.37 0.91
C GLU A 214 1.65 8.59 -0.09
N THR A 215 2.06 7.37 -0.47
CA THR A 215 1.30 6.51 -1.40
C THR A 215 0.21 5.69 -0.71
N LEU A 216 0.10 5.78 0.63
CA LEU A 216 -0.91 5.04 1.40
C LEU A 216 -2.14 5.89 1.72
N VAL A 217 -1.96 7.20 1.78
CA VAL A 217 -3.04 8.17 1.96
C VAL A 217 -3.94 8.14 0.73
N ARG A 218 -5.25 8.03 0.96
CA ARG A 218 -6.28 8.06 -0.07
C ARG A 218 -6.98 9.42 -0.05
N VAL A 219 -7.56 9.80 -1.17
CA VAL A 219 -8.42 10.98 -1.26
C VAL A 219 -9.62 10.74 -0.34
N PRO A 220 -10.01 11.72 0.49
CA PRO A 220 -11.22 11.60 1.29
C PRO A 220 -12.45 11.36 0.41
N LEU A 221 -13.34 10.48 0.87
CA LEU A 221 -14.61 10.23 0.19
C LEU A 221 -15.45 11.52 0.17
N ARG A 222 -16.02 11.84 -0.98
CA ARG A 222 -16.90 13.00 -1.20
C ARG A 222 -18.20 12.54 -1.84
N ASP A 223 -19.25 13.34 -1.66
CA ASP A 223 -20.50 13.11 -2.39
C ASP A 223 -20.30 13.52 -3.84
N ILE A 224 -20.77 12.64 -4.73
CA ILE A 224 -20.70 12.84 -6.18
C ILE A 224 -22.11 12.87 -6.70
N GLY A 225 -22.53 14.03 -7.21
CA GLY A 225 -23.83 14.18 -7.85
C GLY A 225 -23.88 13.42 -9.18
N PHE A 226 -25.09 13.08 -9.63
CA PHE A 226 -25.27 12.41 -10.92
C PHE A 226 -24.90 13.28 -12.14
N ASP A 227 -24.89 14.61 -11.94
CA ASP A 227 -24.55 15.61 -12.95
C ASP A 227 -23.11 16.16 -12.78
N ASP A 228 -22.34 15.65 -11.80
CA ASP A 228 -20.97 16.10 -11.60
C ASP A 228 -20.11 15.79 -12.81
N ALA A 229 -19.50 16.84 -13.38
CA ALA A 229 -18.62 16.73 -14.52
C ALA A 229 -17.30 16.01 -14.15
N GLU A 230 -16.60 15.58 -15.19
CA GLU A 230 -15.28 14.93 -15.11
C GLU A 230 -14.31 15.76 -14.25
N PHE A 231 -13.47 15.09 -13.46
CA PHE A 231 -12.44 15.76 -12.68
C PHE A 231 -11.57 16.59 -13.63
N THR A 232 -11.29 17.85 -13.27
CA THR A 232 -10.26 18.59 -13.98
C THR A 232 -8.93 17.89 -13.77
N ASP A 233 -8.21 17.61 -14.86
CA ASP A 233 -7.04 16.72 -15.02
C ASP A 233 -5.92 16.82 -13.94
N ASP A 234 -5.94 17.86 -13.10
CA ASP A 234 -4.96 18.10 -12.04
C ASP A 234 -5.27 17.38 -10.71
N GLU A 235 -6.51 16.92 -10.49
CA GLU A 235 -6.88 16.15 -9.29
C GLU A 235 -6.84 14.65 -9.57
N PHE A 236 -5.81 13.99 -9.02
CA PHE A 236 -5.66 12.54 -8.84
C PHE A 236 -6.71 11.67 -9.54
N THR A 237 -6.48 11.31 -10.81
CA THR A 237 -7.24 10.22 -11.44
C THR A 237 -6.80 8.91 -10.77
N PRO A 238 -7.74 8.09 -10.24
CA PRO A 238 -7.41 6.76 -9.76
C PRO A 238 -6.56 6.02 -10.80
N ASN A 239 -5.49 5.35 -10.36
CA ASN A 239 -4.51 4.73 -11.26
C ASN A 239 -5.11 3.67 -12.19
N TRP A 240 -6.32 3.20 -11.91
CA TRP A 240 -7.10 2.37 -12.82
C TRP A 240 -7.72 3.25 -13.91
N ARG A 241 -6.93 3.68 -14.89
CA ARG A 241 -7.51 4.27 -16.12
C ARG A 241 -8.40 3.21 -16.77
N ALA A 242 -9.71 3.39 -16.64
CA ALA A 242 -10.74 2.60 -17.33
C ALA A 242 -10.55 2.58 -18.87
N GLY A 243 -9.78 3.53 -19.40
CA GLY A 243 -9.39 3.58 -20.80
C GLY A 243 -8.32 2.54 -21.14
N GLY A 244 -8.71 1.38 -21.66
CA GLY A 244 -7.74 0.58 -22.41
C GLY A 244 -8.14 -0.81 -22.86
N ARG A 245 -9.16 -1.44 -22.27
CA ARG A 245 -9.56 -2.79 -22.72
C ARG A 245 -10.87 -2.71 -23.48
N GLY A 246 -10.75 -2.74 -24.80
CA GLY A 246 -11.85 -2.60 -25.74
C GLY A 246 -13.01 -3.53 -25.42
N LEU A 247 -14.20 -2.94 -25.27
CA LEU A 247 -15.43 -3.69 -25.07
C LEU A 247 -16.14 -3.85 -26.42
N ALA A 248 -16.21 -5.11 -26.86
CA ALA A 248 -16.97 -5.57 -28.01
C ALA A 248 -18.47 -5.80 -27.68
N THR A 249 -18.99 -5.23 -26.60
CA THR A 249 -20.41 -5.36 -26.19
C THR A 249 -20.87 -4.05 -25.57
N GLY A 250 -22.06 -3.58 -25.95
CA GLY A 250 -22.62 -2.22 -25.85
C GLY A 250 -22.10 -1.24 -24.79
N ALA A 251 -22.03 0.04 -25.17
CA ALA A 251 -21.56 1.14 -24.31
C ALA A 251 -22.31 1.25 -22.97
N VAL A 252 -23.58 0.84 -22.89
CA VAL A 252 -24.32 0.90 -21.62
C VAL A 252 -23.83 -0.16 -20.63
N GLN A 253 -23.43 -1.35 -21.10
CA GLN A 253 -22.90 -2.41 -20.26
C GLN A 253 -21.49 -2.06 -19.72
N SER A 254 -20.68 -1.32 -20.48
CA SER A 254 -19.36 -0.87 -20.00
C SER A 254 -19.48 0.07 -18.80
N ALA A 255 -20.54 0.88 -18.73
CA ALA A 255 -20.81 1.73 -17.56
C ALA A 255 -20.93 0.91 -16.26
N HIS A 256 -21.48 -0.31 -16.32
CA HIS A 256 -21.56 -1.17 -15.15
C HIS A 256 -20.18 -1.68 -14.70
N GLU A 257 -19.34 -2.12 -15.63
CA GLU A 257 -17.99 -2.60 -15.31
C GLU A 257 -17.15 -1.48 -14.68
N VAL A 258 -17.21 -0.27 -15.25
CA VAL A 258 -16.56 0.94 -14.69
C VAL A 258 -17.10 1.24 -13.30
N SER A 259 -18.43 1.23 -13.12
CA SER A 259 -19.06 1.46 -11.82
C SER A 259 -18.61 0.45 -10.76
N ARG A 260 -18.53 -0.83 -11.12
CA ARG A 260 -18.13 -1.90 -10.21
C ARG A 260 -16.69 -1.74 -9.79
N ARG A 261 -15.77 -1.49 -10.74
CA ARG A 261 -14.35 -1.27 -10.41
C ARG A 261 -14.15 -0.05 -9.52
N ASP A 262 -14.82 1.05 -9.83
CA ASP A 262 -14.74 2.29 -9.04
C ASP A 262 -15.27 2.10 -7.62
N PHE A 263 -16.49 1.57 -7.50
CA PHE A 263 -17.14 1.40 -6.20
C PHE A 263 -16.39 0.43 -5.29
N LEU A 264 -15.89 -0.68 -5.85
CA LEU A 264 -15.12 -1.63 -5.07
C LEU A 264 -13.77 -1.01 -4.64
N ASP A 265 -13.07 -0.34 -5.56
CA ASP A 265 -11.72 0.19 -5.36
C ASP A 265 -10.78 -0.85 -4.70
N ALA A 266 -10.24 -1.74 -5.53
CA ALA A 266 -9.32 -2.79 -5.10
C ALA A 266 -8.12 -2.26 -4.28
N GLU A 267 -7.67 -1.03 -4.51
CA GLU A 267 -6.60 -0.41 -3.72
C GLU A 267 -7.07 0.04 -2.32
N GLY A 268 -8.37 0.33 -2.18
CA GLY A 268 -9.04 0.72 -0.94
C GLY A 268 -9.18 -0.40 0.09
N PHE A 269 -9.10 -1.68 -0.31
CA PHE A 269 -9.29 -2.83 0.61
C PHE A 269 -8.26 -2.87 1.75
N GLY A 270 -7.07 -2.30 1.55
CA GLY A 270 -6.04 -2.24 2.59
C GLY A 270 -5.32 -3.57 2.81
N TYR A 271 -4.83 -3.80 4.03
CA TYR A 271 -4.18 -5.06 4.43
C TYR A 271 -4.99 -5.75 5.51
N VAL A 272 -5.60 -6.88 5.15
CA VAL A 272 -6.37 -7.72 6.07
C VAL A 272 -5.43 -8.63 6.88
N GLN A 273 -5.54 -8.57 8.20
CA GLN A 273 -4.87 -9.49 9.10
C GLN A 273 -5.63 -10.82 9.17
N THR A 274 -4.91 -11.91 9.42
CA THR A 274 -5.52 -13.20 9.74
C THR A 274 -5.52 -13.41 11.25
N PRO A 275 -6.65 -13.74 11.91
CA PRO A 275 -7.99 -13.97 11.34
C PRO A 275 -8.65 -12.68 10.82
N ARG A 276 -9.65 -12.83 9.93
CA ARG A 276 -10.34 -11.82 9.09
C ARG A 276 -11.15 -10.75 9.86
N THR A 277 -10.63 -10.26 10.96
CA THR A 277 -11.35 -9.33 11.86
C THR A 277 -10.75 -7.94 11.86
N ALA A 278 -9.52 -7.78 11.39
CA ALA A 278 -8.80 -6.52 11.44
C ALA A 278 -8.16 -6.16 10.10
N VAL A 279 -8.30 -4.89 9.71
CA VAL A 279 -7.76 -4.37 8.45
C VAL A 279 -7.01 -3.06 8.69
N ALA A 280 -5.84 -2.90 8.06
CA ALA A 280 -5.09 -1.66 8.09
C ALA A 280 -5.28 -0.88 6.78
N GLY A 281 -5.59 0.42 6.89
CA GLY A 281 -5.74 1.30 5.73
C GLY A 281 -6.93 0.98 4.84
N PHE A 282 -7.99 0.38 5.38
CA PHE A 282 -9.24 0.19 4.66
C PHE A 282 -9.90 1.54 4.36
N VAL A 283 -10.48 1.65 3.17
CA VAL A 283 -11.39 2.73 2.75
C VAL A 283 -12.68 2.05 2.32
N GLU A 284 -13.80 2.60 2.78
CA GLU A 284 -15.13 2.10 2.44
C GLU A 284 -15.40 2.11 0.93
N HIS A 285 -16.15 1.10 0.45
CA HIS A 285 -16.60 1.07 -0.94
C HIS A 285 -17.47 2.29 -1.24
N ALA A 286 -17.11 3.01 -2.31
CA ALA A 286 -17.72 4.26 -2.69
C ALA A 286 -17.36 4.58 -4.14
N PHE A 287 -18.23 5.29 -4.84
CA PHE A 287 -17.86 5.89 -6.12
C PHE A 287 -16.88 7.03 -5.91
N HIS A 288 -15.83 7.06 -6.71
CA HIS A 288 -14.88 8.17 -6.79
C HIS A 288 -15.14 9.03 -8.02
N GLN A 289 -15.90 8.55 -8.99
CA GLN A 289 -16.25 9.30 -10.20
C GLN A 289 -17.63 8.91 -10.76
N ASN A 290 -18.18 9.80 -11.58
CA ASN A 290 -19.38 9.47 -12.36
C ASN A 290 -19.03 8.41 -13.43
N PRO A 291 -19.72 7.26 -13.49
CA PRO A 291 -19.38 6.18 -14.42
C PRO A 291 -19.60 6.53 -15.90
N LEU A 292 -20.28 7.64 -16.21
CA LEU A 292 -20.43 8.14 -17.58
C LEU A 292 -19.40 9.23 -17.94
N ALA A 293 -18.63 9.75 -16.97
CA ALA A 293 -17.65 10.80 -17.24
C ALA A 293 -16.53 10.29 -18.15
N GLY A 294 -16.17 11.10 -19.15
CA GLY A 294 -15.07 10.82 -20.09
C GLY A 294 -15.39 9.85 -21.23
N ASP A 295 -16.54 9.15 -21.21
CA ASP A 295 -16.90 8.21 -22.29
C ASP A 295 -17.70 8.90 -23.40
N LYS A 296 -17.02 9.15 -24.53
CA LYS A 296 -17.62 9.75 -25.74
C LYS A 296 -18.77 8.94 -26.33
N LEU A 297 -18.83 7.63 -26.11
CA LEU A 297 -19.95 6.80 -26.59
C LEU A 297 -21.19 6.95 -25.72
N LEU A 298 -20.99 7.37 -24.47
CA LEU A 298 -22.04 7.59 -23.48
C LEU A 298 -22.41 9.06 -23.31
N SER A 299 -21.72 10.00 -23.97
CA SER A 299 -21.97 11.43 -23.82
C SER A 299 -23.40 11.88 -24.18
N LYS A 300 -24.11 11.10 -25.01
CA LYS A 300 -25.54 11.34 -25.32
C LYS A 300 -26.50 10.86 -24.23
N TRP A 301 -26.01 10.16 -23.21
CA TRP A 301 -26.80 9.63 -22.10
C TRP A 301 -26.43 10.40 -20.84
N ARG A 302 -27.46 10.74 -20.06
CA ARG A 302 -27.32 11.30 -18.73
C ARG A 302 -27.67 10.26 -17.69
N LEU A 303 -26.85 10.16 -16.65
CA LEU A 303 -27.14 9.33 -15.48
C LEU A 303 -28.23 10.04 -14.68
N GLN A 304 -29.46 9.54 -14.74
CA GLN A 304 -30.54 10.11 -13.94
C GLN A 304 -30.48 9.58 -12.50
N ARG A 305 -30.20 8.28 -12.34
CA ARG A 305 -30.03 7.62 -11.05
C ARG A 305 -29.06 6.45 -11.14
N LEU A 306 -28.32 6.25 -10.05
CA LEU A 306 -27.57 5.05 -9.73
C LEU A 306 -27.81 4.70 -8.27
N GLU A 307 -28.51 3.59 -8.02
CA GLU A 307 -28.91 3.17 -6.68
C GLU A 307 -28.27 1.81 -6.32
N LEU A 308 -27.90 1.62 -5.06
CA LEU A 308 -27.38 0.35 -4.55
C LEU A 308 -28.54 -0.53 -4.05
N VAL A 309 -28.63 -1.75 -4.58
CA VAL A 309 -29.55 -2.79 -4.13
C VAL A 309 -28.84 -3.67 -3.11
N SER A 310 -29.32 -3.63 -1.86
CA SER A 310 -28.80 -4.42 -0.75
C SER A 310 -29.46 -5.80 -0.71
N LEU A 311 -28.63 -6.85 -0.71
CA LEU A 311 -29.07 -8.24 -0.56
C LEU A 311 -28.61 -8.88 0.76
N LEU A 312 -27.72 -8.22 1.51
CA LEU A 312 -27.11 -8.78 2.72
C LEU A 312 -27.68 -8.19 4.02
N LYS A 313 -28.03 -6.91 4.03
CA LYS A 313 -28.41 -6.18 5.26
C LYS A 313 -29.87 -6.39 5.68
N PHE A 314 -30.75 -6.63 4.71
CA PHE A 314 -32.20 -6.71 4.90
C PHE A 314 -32.73 -8.11 4.59
N GLU A 315 -33.83 -8.50 5.23
CA GLU A 315 -34.48 -9.80 5.01
C GLU A 315 -35.01 -9.94 3.56
N THR A 316 -35.53 -8.86 3.00
CA THR A 316 -35.90 -8.76 1.59
C THR A 316 -35.01 -7.74 0.88
N PRO A 317 -34.75 -7.88 -0.43
CA PRO A 317 -34.00 -6.88 -1.19
C PRO A 317 -34.55 -5.46 -0.97
N ARG A 318 -33.64 -4.50 -0.73
CA ARG A 318 -33.97 -3.08 -0.56
C ARG A 318 -33.06 -2.23 -1.42
N VAL A 319 -33.61 -1.15 -1.95
CA VAL A 319 -32.86 -0.18 -2.76
C VAL A 319 -32.65 1.08 -1.94
N TYR A 320 -31.39 1.51 -1.79
CA TYR A 320 -31.06 2.79 -1.17
C TYR A 320 -31.42 3.93 -2.11
N VAL A 321 -32.14 4.93 -1.60
CA VAL A 321 -32.61 6.08 -2.39
C VAL A 321 -31.76 7.29 -2.04
N LEU A 322 -30.79 7.62 -2.89
CA LEU A 322 -29.85 8.73 -2.69
C LEU A 322 -29.96 9.74 -3.83
N ASP A 323 -29.60 10.99 -3.56
CA ASP A 323 -29.46 12.08 -4.54
C ASP A 323 -28.02 12.21 -5.10
N HIS A 324 -27.13 11.31 -4.68
CA HIS A 324 -25.73 11.21 -5.07
C HIS A 324 -25.33 9.73 -5.26
N LEU A 325 -24.14 9.49 -5.78
CA LEU A 325 -23.62 8.14 -5.97
C LEU A 325 -23.40 7.40 -4.63
N PRO A 326 -23.71 6.10 -4.53
CA PRO A 326 -23.63 5.35 -3.28
C PRO A 326 -22.24 5.35 -2.61
N ARG A 327 -22.23 5.49 -1.27
CA ARG A 327 -21.03 5.33 -0.43
C ARG A 327 -21.33 4.54 0.84
N MET A 328 -20.59 3.47 1.11
CA MET A 328 -20.89 2.56 2.23
C MET A 328 -20.74 3.20 3.62
N ASP A 329 -19.94 4.25 3.77
CA ASP A 329 -19.80 4.96 5.05
C ASP A 329 -21.09 5.66 5.49
N GLN A 330 -21.90 6.12 4.52
CA GLN A 330 -23.20 6.74 4.77
C GLN A 330 -24.32 5.71 5.00
N LEU A 331 -24.21 4.53 4.40
CA LEU A 331 -25.25 3.48 4.44
C LEU A 331 -25.32 2.69 5.75
N ASN A 332 -24.45 2.98 6.70
CA ASN A 332 -24.42 2.30 7.99
C ASN A 332 -25.55 2.74 8.93
N SER A 333 -26.13 3.93 8.73
CA SER A 333 -27.27 4.39 9.54
C SER A 333 -28.58 3.67 9.17
N ASN A 334 -29.45 3.47 10.16
CA ASN A 334 -30.81 2.99 9.94
C ASN A 334 -31.74 4.08 9.37
N ASP A 335 -31.30 5.34 9.36
CA ASP A 335 -32.09 6.48 8.90
C ASP A 335 -31.98 6.72 7.39
N ILE A 336 -31.13 5.97 6.69
CA ILE A 336 -30.98 6.14 5.24
C ILE A 336 -32.25 5.64 4.55
N PRO A 337 -32.89 6.48 3.72
CA PRO A 337 -34.12 6.11 3.05
C PRO A 337 -33.88 4.91 2.13
N THR A 338 -34.75 3.91 2.28
CA THR A 338 -34.79 2.74 1.41
C THR A 338 -36.19 2.54 0.87
N ARG A 339 -36.28 1.94 -0.31
CA ARG A 339 -37.54 1.48 -0.91
C ARG A 339 -37.48 -0.02 -1.19
N ALA A 340 -38.64 -0.61 -1.40
CA ALA A 340 -38.71 -1.96 -1.97
C ALA A 340 -38.20 -1.94 -3.42
N SER A 341 -37.67 -3.07 -3.88
CA SER A 341 -37.40 -3.29 -5.31
C SER A 341 -38.69 -3.19 -6.11
N ASP A 342 -38.63 -2.55 -7.28
CA ASP A 342 -39.76 -2.52 -8.19
C ASP A 342 -39.84 -3.80 -9.05
N GLU A 343 -40.80 -3.84 -9.99
CA GLU A 343 -41.05 -5.02 -10.84
C GLU A 343 -39.83 -5.38 -11.69
N PHE A 344 -39.22 -4.40 -12.36
CA PHE A 344 -38.02 -4.62 -13.18
C PHE A 344 -36.85 -5.11 -12.34
N GLU A 345 -36.62 -4.51 -11.18
CA GLU A 345 -35.52 -4.88 -10.29
C GLU A 345 -35.71 -6.29 -9.73
N SER A 346 -36.93 -6.64 -9.31
CA SER A 346 -37.26 -7.95 -8.76
C SER A 346 -37.07 -9.06 -9.80
N ASP A 347 -37.59 -8.86 -11.02
CA ASP A 347 -37.44 -9.81 -12.12
C ASP A 347 -35.98 -9.94 -12.57
N SER A 348 -35.24 -8.83 -12.58
CA SER A 348 -33.84 -8.82 -12.98
C SER A 348 -32.95 -9.46 -11.93
N LEU A 349 -33.22 -9.28 -10.63
CA LEU A 349 -32.50 -9.93 -9.55
C LEU A 349 -32.56 -11.46 -9.65
N ALA A 350 -33.72 -12.03 -10.00
CA ALA A 350 -33.85 -13.47 -10.23
C ALA A 350 -32.91 -13.95 -11.35
N LYS A 351 -32.76 -13.17 -12.42
CA LYS A 351 -31.83 -13.47 -13.52
C LYS A 351 -30.37 -13.32 -13.09
N LEU A 352 -30.03 -12.29 -12.30
CA LEU A 352 -28.69 -12.15 -11.73
C LEU A 352 -28.38 -13.34 -10.81
N GLN A 353 -29.31 -13.79 -9.97
CA GLN A 353 -29.14 -15.01 -9.16
C GLN A 353 -28.92 -16.26 -10.04
N ALA A 354 -29.54 -16.32 -11.21
CA ALA A 354 -29.39 -17.38 -12.20
C ALA A 354 -28.14 -17.25 -13.10
N ASN A 355 -27.11 -16.50 -12.67
CA ASN A 355 -25.84 -16.27 -13.39
C ASN A 355 -25.91 -15.31 -14.58
N ALA A 356 -26.84 -14.35 -14.61
CA ALA A 356 -26.65 -13.15 -15.44
C ALA A 356 -25.73 -12.13 -14.72
N ASP A 357 -25.02 -11.31 -15.49
CA ASP A 357 -24.20 -10.21 -14.93
C ASP A 357 -24.90 -8.86 -15.02
N VAL A 358 -25.54 -8.58 -16.16
CA VAL A 358 -26.23 -7.32 -16.42
C VAL A 358 -27.54 -7.59 -17.15
N ILE A 359 -28.63 -7.02 -16.66
CA ILE A 359 -29.94 -7.01 -17.32
C ILE A 359 -30.23 -5.59 -17.77
N VAL A 360 -30.55 -5.41 -19.06
CA VAL A 360 -30.86 -4.11 -19.66
C VAL A 360 -32.28 -4.14 -20.21
N SER A 361 -33.04 -3.09 -19.92
CA SER A 361 -34.31 -2.77 -20.57
C SER A 361 -34.22 -1.40 -21.20
N HIS A 362 -34.87 -1.23 -22.34
CA HIS A 362 -34.88 0.01 -23.09
C HIS A 362 -36.31 0.38 -23.45
N ASP A 363 -36.71 1.61 -23.16
CA ASP A 363 -38.00 2.16 -23.53
C ASP A 363 -37.82 3.58 -24.07
N GLY A 364 -37.89 3.73 -25.40
CA GLY A 364 -37.77 5.01 -26.08
C GLY A 364 -36.45 5.74 -25.81
N ASN A 365 -36.49 6.74 -24.92
CA ASN A 365 -35.35 7.60 -24.55
C ASN A 365 -34.75 7.23 -23.19
N GLU A 366 -35.11 6.07 -22.64
CA GLU A 366 -34.67 5.62 -21.32
C GLU A 366 -34.04 4.23 -21.38
N TYR A 367 -32.89 4.08 -20.74
CA TYR A 367 -32.33 2.79 -20.37
C TYR A 367 -32.53 2.54 -18.87
N ARG A 368 -33.00 1.34 -18.55
CA ARG A 368 -32.94 0.78 -17.20
C ARG A 368 -31.97 -0.39 -17.20
N MET A 369 -31.08 -0.44 -16.22
CA MET A 369 -30.11 -1.52 -16.10
C MET A 369 -30.00 -1.99 -14.66
N LEU A 370 -29.83 -3.29 -14.47
CA LEU A 370 -29.48 -3.88 -13.18
C LEU A 370 -28.20 -4.72 -13.36
N GLY A 371 -27.11 -4.30 -12.72
CA GLY A 371 -25.80 -4.93 -12.83
C GLY A 371 -25.33 -5.56 -11.53
N SER A 372 -24.67 -6.71 -11.61
CA SER A 372 -24.35 -7.55 -10.46
C SER A 372 -23.10 -7.11 -9.67
N LEU A 373 -23.16 -7.24 -8.33
CA LEU A 373 -21.99 -7.15 -7.46
C LEU A 373 -21.67 -8.53 -6.91
N ARG A 374 -20.68 -9.19 -7.50
CA ARG A 374 -20.28 -10.56 -7.13
C ARG A 374 -19.00 -10.59 -6.33
N ALA A 375 -18.90 -11.56 -5.42
CA ALA A 375 -17.71 -11.79 -4.62
C ALA A 375 -16.55 -12.35 -5.47
N ALA A 376 -15.51 -11.56 -5.70
CA ALA A 376 -14.21 -12.06 -6.16
C ALA A 376 -13.42 -12.67 -4.98
N LYS A 377 -12.30 -13.37 -5.23
CA LYS A 377 -11.48 -14.00 -4.17
C LYS A 377 -11.14 -13.06 -3.01
N GLN A 378 -10.76 -11.83 -3.31
CA GLN A 378 -10.36 -10.84 -2.32
C GLN A 378 -11.54 -10.34 -1.47
N CYS A 379 -12.79 -10.44 -1.96
CA CYS A 379 -13.97 -10.13 -1.14
C CYS A 379 -14.09 -11.11 0.05
N LEU A 380 -13.61 -12.34 -0.12
CA LEU A 380 -13.64 -13.35 0.94
C LEU A 380 -12.70 -12.99 2.08
N ASP A 381 -11.73 -12.09 1.90
CA ASP A 381 -10.83 -11.70 2.99
C ASP A 381 -11.56 -10.98 4.12
N CYS A 382 -12.70 -10.33 3.84
CA CYS A 382 -13.56 -9.69 4.83
C CYS A 382 -14.92 -10.37 4.97
N HIS A 383 -15.56 -10.73 3.85
CA HIS A 383 -16.94 -11.23 3.83
C HIS A 383 -17.00 -12.75 4.00
N ASN A 384 -18.00 -13.23 4.74
CA ASN A 384 -18.27 -14.67 4.88
C ASN A 384 -19.15 -15.20 3.74
N VAL A 385 -18.62 -15.16 2.52
CA VAL A 385 -19.34 -15.45 1.26
C VAL A 385 -18.57 -16.45 0.40
N GLN A 386 -19.23 -17.02 -0.61
CA GLN A 386 -18.55 -17.83 -1.62
C GLN A 386 -18.11 -16.99 -2.82
N ARG A 387 -17.02 -17.40 -3.47
CA ARG A 387 -16.61 -16.78 -4.73
C ARG A 387 -17.73 -16.88 -5.77
N GLY A 388 -18.09 -15.76 -6.36
CA GLY A 388 -19.16 -15.63 -7.35
C GLY A 388 -20.55 -15.37 -6.77
N GLU A 389 -20.71 -15.45 -5.45
CA GLU A 389 -21.96 -15.12 -4.77
C GLU A 389 -22.39 -13.69 -5.05
N LEU A 390 -23.69 -13.47 -5.26
CA LEU A 390 -24.28 -12.16 -5.51
C LEU A 390 -24.48 -11.41 -4.18
N LEU A 391 -23.66 -10.38 -3.96
CA LEU A 391 -23.64 -9.57 -2.73
C LEU A 391 -24.60 -8.39 -2.80
N GLY A 392 -24.86 -7.89 -4.01
CA GLY A 392 -25.69 -6.73 -4.27
C GLY A 392 -25.88 -6.51 -5.76
N ALA A 393 -26.45 -5.38 -6.12
CA ALA A 393 -26.53 -4.92 -7.50
C ALA A 393 -26.58 -3.39 -7.57
N PHE A 394 -26.25 -2.83 -8.73
CA PHE A 394 -26.52 -1.44 -9.05
C PHE A 394 -27.74 -1.35 -9.96
N SER A 395 -28.71 -0.50 -9.60
CA SER A 395 -29.86 -0.14 -10.43
C SER A 395 -29.59 1.21 -11.09
N TYR A 396 -29.64 1.26 -12.41
CA TYR A 396 -29.35 2.43 -13.22
C TYR A 396 -30.62 2.91 -13.92
N ARG A 397 -30.74 4.23 -14.02
CA ARG A 397 -31.66 4.90 -14.93
C ARG A 397 -30.88 5.91 -15.74
N LEU A 398 -30.84 5.71 -17.05
CA LEU A 398 -30.17 6.60 -18.00
C LEU A 398 -31.21 7.19 -18.92
N THR A 399 -31.11 8.48 -19.21
CA THR A 399 -31.99 9.18 -20.16
C THR A 399 -31.18 9.80 -21.27
N LEU A 400 -31.73 9.89 -22.47
CA LEU A 400 -31.07 10.63 -23.54
C LEU A 400 -30.92 12.10 -23.11
N ALA A 401 -29.74 12.67 -23.29
CA ALA A 401 -29.52 14.09 -23.03
C ALA A 401 -30.34 14.90 -24.05
N ASP A 402 -31.15 15.84 -23.57
CA ASP A 402 -31.89 16.73 -24.45
C ASP A 402 -30.90 17.58 -25.25
N GLU A 403 -30.89 17.43 -26.59
CA GLU A 403 -30.00 18.18 -27.50
C GLU A 403 -30.05 19.70 -27.30
N LYS A 404 -31.14 20.23 -26.71
CA LYS A 404 -31.33 21.67 -26.47
C LYS A 404 -30.68 22.21 -25.18
N SER A 405 -30.17 21.35 -24.30
CA SER A 405 -29.63 21.78 -23.00
C SER A 405 -28.15 22.18 -23.02
N GLU A 406 -27.42 21.90 -24.11
CA GLU A 406 -26.00 22.25 -24.28
C GLU A 406 -25.75 23.68 -24.82
N GLU A 407 -26.78 24.43 -25.23
CA GLU A 407 -26.64 25.86 -25.59
C GLU A 407 -26.66 26.80 -24.36
N ALA A 408 -26.23 26.33 -23.19
CA ALA A 408 -25.92 27.24 -22.09
C ALA A 408 -24.71 28.08 -22.49
N PRO A 409 -24.84 29.42 -22.63
CA PRO A 409 -23.76 30.25 -23.14
C PRO A 409 -22.57 30.09 -22.19
N LEU A 410 -21.43 29.65 -22.72
CA LEU A 410 -20.13 29.78 -22.07
C LEU A 410 -20.03 31.23 -21.60
N ALA A 411 -20.28 31.43 -20.30
CA ALA A 411 -20.10 32.73 -19.68
C ALA A 411 -18.62 33.02 -19.80
N VAL A 412 -18.26 33.83 -20.80
CA VAL A 412 -16.95 34.42 -20.94
C VAL A 412 -16.73 35.18 -19.63
N SER A 413 -15.97 34.57 -18.74
CA SER A 413 -15.50 35.19 -17.52
C SER A 413 -14.64 36.36 -17.96
N ASP A 414 -15.25 37.55 -18.01
CA ASP A 414 -14.56 38.84 -18.09
C ASP A 414 -13.72 39.00 -16.82
N THR A 415 -12.56 38.33 -16.78
CA THR A 415 -11.46 38.75 -15.93
C THR A 415 -10.94 40.07 -16.51
N GLN A 416 -11.43 41.17 -15.94
CA GLN A 416 -10.80 42.48 -16.02
C GLN A 416 -9.42 42.48 -15.32
N PRO A 417 -8.50 43.38 -15.73
CA PRO A 417 -7.05 43.23 -15.62
C PRO A 417 -6.44 43.29 -14.22
#